data_AF-A0A326U6V4-F1
#
_entry.id   AF-A0A326U6V4-F1
#
_cell.length_a   1.000
_cell.length_b   1.000
_cell.length_c   1.000
_cell.angle_alpha   90.00
_cell.angle_beta   90.00
_cell.angle_gamma   90.00
#
_symmetry.space_group_name_H-M   'P 1'
#
loop_
_entity.id
_entity.type
_entity.pdbx_description
1 polymer ?
#
loop_
_entity_poly.entity_id
_entity_poly.type
_entity_poly.pdbx_seq_one_letter_code
_entity_poly.pdbx_strand_id
1 'polypeptide(L)'
;MKAYSQDLRLRVLRAIDAGASQSQVAEQFAVSTATIKRYLKQRRKPVMSSQRRFQAVPTGAALQAHLLAQLQAYPDLRREEHCRLFQDGYGLQVSPASITRAREALGWT
;
A
#
# COMPACT_ATOMS: atom_id res chain seq x y z
N MET A 1 2.68 -22.38 -4.65
CA MET A 1 1.31 -22.28 -5.22
C MET A 1 1.03 -20.85 -5.63
N LYS A 2 0.61 -20.61 -6.87
CA LYS A 2 0.22 -19.27 -7.36
C LYS A 2 -1.15 -18.91 -6.78
N ALA A 3 -1.31 -17.67 -6.30
CA ALA A 3 -2.61 -17.21 -5.84
C ALA A 3 -3.58 -17.13 -7.03
N TYR A 4 -4.84 -17.50 -6.80
CA TYR A 4 -5.92 -17.23 -7.75
C TYR A 4 -5.99 -15.73 -8.08
N SER A 5 -6.40 -15.41 -9.31
CA SER A 5 -6.50 -14.03 -9.78
C SER A 5 -7.43 -13.20 -8.90
N GLN A 6 -7.16 -11.89 -8.82
CA GLN A 6 -8.01 -10.94 -8.10
C GLN A 6 -9.42 -10.90 -8.67
N ASP A 7 -9.56 -11.01 -9.99
CA ASP A 7 -10.86 -11.06 -10.67
C ASP A 7 -11.71 -12.25 -10.19
N LEU A 8 -11.14 -13.46 -10.16
CA LEU A 8 -11.85 -14.66 -9.71
C LEU A 8 -12.35 -14.49 -8.27
N ARG A 9 -11.51 -13.93 -7.39
CA ARG A 9 -11.88 -13.66 -6.00
C ARG A 9 -13.07 -12.68 -5.91
N LEU A 10 -13.07 -11.62 -6.70
CA LEU A 10 -14.15 -10.63 -6.70
C LEU A 10 -15.46 -11.23 -7.21
N ARG A 11 -15.42 -12.06 -8.27
CA ARG A 11 -16.60 -12.74 -8.80
C ARG A 11 -17.22 -13.72 -7.80
N VAL A 12 -16.38 -14.51 -7.11
CA VAL A 12 -16.81 -15.43 -6.04
C VAL A 12 -17.49 -14.67 -4.89
N LEU A 13 -16.91 -13.54 -4.45
CA LEU A 13 -17.50 -12.75 -3.37
C LEU A 13 -18.83 -12.10 -3.78
N ARG A 14 -18.93 -11.58 -5.01
CA ARG A 14 -20.17 -11.02 -5.54
C ARG A 14 -21.31 -12.04 -5.62
N ALA A 15 -21.00 -13.28 -6.01
CA ALA A 15 -22.00 -14.34 -6.07
C ALA A 15 -22.58 -14.65 -4.67
N ILE A 16 -21.73 -14.64 -3.64
CA ILE A 16 -22.16 -14.83 -2.25
C ILE A 16 -22.96 -13.61 -1.76
N ASP A 17 -22.55 -12.40 -2.11
CA ASP A 17 -23.30 -11.18 -1.80
C ASP A 17 -24.68 -11.14 -2.48
N ALA A 18 -24.82 -11.76 -3.64
CA ALA A 18 -26.09 -11.94 -4.35
C ALA A 18 -26.98 -13.04 -3.72
N GLY A 19 -26.54 -13.68 -2.64
CA GLY A 19 -27.32 -14.69 -1.90
C GLY A 19 -27.07 -16.13 -2.33
N ALA A 20 -26.12 -16.41 -3.23
CA ALA A 20 -25.77 -17.77 -3.59
C ALA A 20 -25.10 -18.51 -2.42
N SER A 21 -25.42 -19.80 -2.27
CA SER A 21 -24.79 -20.65 -1.25
C SER A 21 -23.33 -20.98 -1.59
N GLN A 22 -22.51 -21.27 -0.58
CA GLN A 22 -21.08 -21.57 -0.78
C GLN A 22 -20.85 -22.79 -1.68
N SER A 23 -21.75 -23.78 -1.65
CA SER A 23 -21.68 -24.97 -2.51
C SER A 23 -21.95 -24.63 -3.98
N GLN A 24 -23.00 -23.85 -4.25
CA GLN A 24 -23.31 -23.39 -5.61
C GLN A 24 -22.16 -22.58 -6.21
N VAL A 25 -21.55 -21.69 -5.43
CA VAL A 25 -20.40 -20.89 -5.87
C VAL A 25 -19.15 -21.76 -6.07
N ALA A 26 -18.95 -22.80 -5.25
CA ALA A 26 -17.85 -23.74 -5.41
C ALA A 26 -17.93 -24.50 -6.74
N GLU A 27 -19.12 -24.98 -7.09
CA GLU A 27 -19.39 -25.65 -8.36
C GLU A 27 -19.25 -24.69 -9.54
N GLN A 28 -19.89 -23.52 -9.46
CA GLN A 28 -19.91 -22.52 -10.54
C GLN A 28 -18.51 -22.01 -10.92
N PHE A 29 -17.62 -21.83 -9.94
CA PHE A 29 -16.28 -21.30 -10.15
C PHE A 29 -15.19 -22.36 -10.10
N ALA A 30 -15.54 -23.65 -9.95
CA ALA A 30 -14.62 -24.76 -9.76
C ALA A 30 -13.57 -24.51 -8.67
N VAL A 31 -13.98 -23.89 -7.56
CA VAL A 31 -13.12 -23.57 -6.41
C VAL A 31 -13.55 -24.33 -5.18
N SER A 32 -12.60 -24.73 -4.34
CA SER A 32 -12.94 -25.42 -3.09
C SER A 32 -13.68 -24.51 -2.11
N THR A 33 -14.60 -25.09 -1.33
CA THR A 33 -15.31 -24.38 -0.25
C THR A 33 -14.35 -23.80 0.79
N ALA A 34 -13.19 -24.43 1.02
CA ALA A 34 -12.12 -23.90 1.86
C ALA A 34 -11.55 -22.56 1.33
N THR A 35 -11.41 -22.42 0.00
CA THR A 35 -10.96 -21.19 -0.64
C THR A 35 -12.00 -20.08 -0.46
N ILE A 36 -13.29 -20.41 -0.61
CA ILE A 36 -14.40 -19.49 -0.38
C ILE A 36 -14.40 -18.99 1.08
N LYS A 37 -14.33 -19.90 2.05
CA LYS A 37 -14.23 -19.56 3.48
C LYS A 37 -13.03 -18.65 3.76
N ARG A 38 -11.88 -18.90 3.12
CA ARG A 38 -10.69 -18.05 3.23
C ARG A 38 -10.96 -16.63 2.73
N TYR A 39 -11.63 -16.47 1.58
CA TYR A 39 -11.97 -15.14 1.06
C TYR A 39 -12.93 -14.37 1.96
N LEU A 40 -13.95 -15.05 2.50
CA LEU A 40 -14.88 -14.45 3.47
C LEU A 40 -14.14 -14.02 4.76
N LYS A 41 -13.20 -14.82 5.26
CA LYS A 41 -12.36 -14.46 6.41
C LYS A 41 -11.45 -13.27 6.10
N GLN A 42 -10.87 -13.20 4.91
CA GLN A 42 -10.04 -12.08 4.49
C GLN A 42 -10.85 -10.79 4.26
N ARG A 43 -12.15 -10.88 3.93
CA ARG A 43 -13.07 -9.74 3.85
C ARG A 43 -13.42 -9.17 5.23
N ARG A 44 -13.57 -10.04 6.24
CA ARG A 44 -13.89 -9.66 7.63
C ARG A 44 -12.73 -9.01 8.38
N LYS A 45 -11.49 -9.25 7.96
CA LYS A 45 -10.38 -8.43 8.44
C LYS A 45 -10.60 -7.03 7.86
N PRO A 46 -10.73 -5.96 8.68
CA PRO A 46 -10.72 -4.61 8.15
C PRO A 46 -9.51 -4.54 7.25
N VAL A 47 -9.81 -4.31 5.99
CA VAL A 47 -8.85 -4.27 4.93
C VAL A 47 -8.06 -2.98 5.19
N MET A 48 -7.03 -3.07 6.04
CA MET A 48 -5.79 -2.35 5.78
C MET A 48 -5.13 -2.95 4.51
N SER A 49 -5.90 -3.16 3.43
CA SER A 49 -5.35 -3.00 2.09
C SER A 49 -5.37 -1.51 1.76
N SER A 50 -4.58 -0.76 2.52
CA SER A 50 -3.50 -0.18 1.78
C SER A 50 -2.76 -1.37 1.18
N GLN A 51 -2.82 -1.54 -0.14
CA GLN A 51 -1.56 -1.78 -0.82
C GLN A 51 -0.63 -0.61 -0.44
N ARG A 52 -0.19 -0.54 0.83
CA ARG A 52 1.19 -0.23 1.09
C ARG A 52 1.84 -1.42 0.40
N ARG A 53 2.14 -1.21 -0.89
CA ARG A 53 3.49 -1.51 -1.35
C ARG A 53 4.32 -1.16 -0.13
N PHE A 54 4.89 -2.16 0.52
CA PHE A 54 6.07 -1.91 1.32
C PHE A 54 7.06 -1.35 0.30
N GLN A 55 6.89 -0.08 -0.06
CA GLN A 55 7.90 0.73 -0.69
C GLN A 55 8.95 0.65 0.39
N ALA A 56 9.97 -0.16 0.13
CA ALA A 56 11.07 -0.35 1.05
C ALA A 56 11.37 1.05 1.60
N VAL A 57 11.37 1.17 2.93
CA VAL A 57 11.65 2.43 3.61
C VAL A 57 12.86 3.04 2.88
N PRO A 58 12.69 4.12 2.12
CA PRO A 58 13.74 4.69 1.32
C PRO A 58 14.77 5.20 2.32
N THR A 59 15.85 4.45 2.45
CA THR A 59 17.02 4.79 3.27
C THR A 59 18.11 5.30 2.34
N GLY A 60 18.90 6.27 2.81
CA GLY A 60 20.03 6.82 2.05
C GLY A 60 19.62 7.44 0.72
N ALA A 61 20.16 6.92 -0.38
CA ALA A 61 19.97 7.46 -1.74
C ALA A 61 18.50 7.51 -2.19
N ALA A 62 17.68 6.54 -1.75
CA ALA A 62 16.26 6.56 -2.05
C ALA A 62 15.55 7.71 -1.33
N LEU A 63 15.91 8.02 -0.08
CA LEU A 63 15.37 9.16 0.66
C LEU A 63 15.71 10.46 -0.08
N GLN A 64 16.96 10.58 -0.54
CA GLN A 64 17.44 11.74 -1.30
C GLN A 64 16.66 11.91 -2.61
N ALA A 65 16.44 10.85 -3.39
CA ALA A 65 15.67 10.93 -4.63
C ALA A 65 14.22 11.38 -4.39
N HIS A 66 13.57 10.85 -3.35
CA HIS A 66 12.21 11.27 -2.97
C HIS A 66 12.18 12.71 -2.45
N LEU A 67 13.17 13.11 -1.66
CA LEU A 67 13.26 14.47 -1.15
C LEU A 67 13.52 15.48 -2.28
N LEU A 68 14.36 15.13 -3.27
CA LEU A 68 14.61 15.97 -4.43
C LEU A 68 13.31 16.25 -5.20
N ALA A 69 12.49 15.23 -5.43
CA ALA A 69 11.19 15.41 -6.09
C ALA A 69 10.24 16.30 -5.27
N GLN A 70 10.24 16.17 -3.93
CA GLN A 70 9.44 17.04 -3.07
C GLN A 70 9.93 18.49 -3.06
N LEU A 71 11.24 18.69 -3.03
CA LEU A 71 11.87 20.01 -3.09
C LEU A 71 11.62 20.70 -4.43
N GLN A 72 11.68 19.97 -5.54
CA GLN A 72 11.33 20.51 -6.86
C GLN A 72 9.85 20.91 -6.96
N ALA A 73 8.95 20.12 -6.38
CA ALA A 73 7.52 20.42 -6.39
C ALA A 73 7.15 21.56 -5.42
N TYR A 74 7.87 21.66 -4.30
CA TYR A 74 7.59 22.59 -3.21
C TYR A 74 8.89 23.12 -2.59
N PRO A 75 9.58 24.07 -3.26
CA PRO A 75 10.89 24.55 -2.83
C PRO A 75 10.85 25.35 -1.52
N ASP A 76 9.72 26.00 -1.24
CA ASP A 76 9.58 26.95 -0.12
C ASP A 76 9.06 26.30 1.17
N LEU A 77 8.78 24.99 1.16
CA LEU A 77 8.27 24.31 2.34
C LEU A 77 9.35 24.17 3.40
N ARG A 78 8.92 24.31 4.66
CA ARG A 78 9.81 24.14 5.80
C ARG A 78 10.17 22.67 5.95
N ARG A 79 11.34 22.39 6.52
CA ARG A 79 11.83 21.03 6.78
C ARG A 79 10.82 20.17 7.56
N GLU A 80 10.08 20.76 8.49
CA GLU A 80 9.04 20.08 9.27
C GLU A 80 7.83 19.68 8.40
N GLU A 81 7.53 20.46 7.37
CA GLU A 81 6.46 20.17 6.41
C GLU A 81 6.87 19.04 5.46
N HIS A 82 8.13 19.02 5.02
CA HIS A 82 8.68 17.88 4.29
C HIS A 82 8.64 16.58 5.11
N CYS A 83 8.93 16.63 6.42
CA CYS A 83 8.77 15.47 7.31
C CYS A 83 7.32 14.95 7.30
N ARG A 84 6.33 15.84 7.36
CA ARG A 84 4.90 15.46 7.31
C ARG A 84 4.53 14.86 5.96
N LEU A 85 5.01 15.42 4.85
CA LEU A 85 4.77 14.87 3.51
C LEU A 85 5.35 13.45 3.36
N PHE A 86 6.48 13.15 3.98
CA PHE A 86 7.01 11.78 4.05
C PHE A 86 6.13 10.84 4.87
N GLN A 87 5.61 11.33 5.99
CA GLN A 87 4.70 10.55 6.83
C GLN A 87 3.37 10.27 6.13
N ASP A 88 2.79 11.25 5.46
CA ASP A 88 1.49 11.12 4.80
C ASP A 88 1.58 10.32 3.50
N GLY A 89 2.59 10.60 2.67
CA GLY A 89 2.75 9.94 1.37
C GLY A 89 3.28 8.51 1.45
N TYR A 90 4.19 8.24 2.39
CA TYR A 90 4.91 6.97 2.46
C TYR A 90 4.78 6.25 3.80
N GLY A 91 4.18 6.87 4.83
CA GLY A 91 4.08 6.29 6.17
C GLY A 91 5.40 6.35 6.95
N LEU A 92 6.32 7.23 6.56
CA LEU A 92 7.68 7.29 7.11
C LEU A 92 7.88 8.47 8.02
N GLN A 93 8.25 8.19 9.27
CA GLN A 93 8.71 9.23 10.19
C GLN A 93 10.18 9.52 9.92
N VAL A 94 10.43 10.60 9.17
CA VAL A 94 11.77 11.12 8.90
C VAL A 94 12.02 12.28 9.86
N SER A 95 13.16 12.24 10.57
CA SER A 95 13.53 13.34 11.47
C SER A 95 13.94 14.60 10.69
N PRO A 96 13.75 15.81 11.24
CA PRO A 96 14.23 17.04 10.59
C PRO A 96 15.73 17.00 10.28
N ALA A 97 16.54 16.38 11.15
CA ALA A 97 17.98 16.21 10.94
C ALA A 97 18.31 15.27 9.76
N SER A 98 17.43 14.34 9.41
CA SER A 98 17.57 13.49 8.22
C SER A 98 17.24 14.28 6.94
N ILE A 99 16.25 15.17 6.99
CA ILE A 99 15.92 16.08 5.89
C ILE A 99 17.07 17.07 5.64
N THR A 100 17.63 17.68 6.69
CA THR A 100 18.78 18.59 6.56
C THR A 100 19.97 17.89 5.91
N ARG A 101 20.37 16.73 6.41
CA ARG A 101 21.49 15.95 5.83
C ARG A 101 21.23 15.56 4.37
N ALA A 102 19.99 15.23 4.03
CA ALA A 102 19.62 14.89 2.65
C ALA A 102 19.61 16.13 1.73
N ARG A 103 19.17 17.30 2.21
CA ARG A 103 19.27 18.58 1.48
C ARG A 103 20.72 18.97 1.20
N GLU A 104 21.58 18.90 2.20
CA GLU A 104 23.02 19.17 2.08
C GLU A 104 23.68 18.22 1.06
N ALA A 105 23.38 16.93 1.14
CA ALA A 105 23.91 15.95 0.19
C ALA A 105 23.40 16.15 -1.25
N LEU A 106 22.24 16.78 -1.43
CA LEU A 106 21.67 17.15 -2.73
C LEU A 106 22.16 18.52 -3.22
N GLY A 107 22.98 19.24 -2.44
CA GLY A 107 23.41 20.61 -2.76
C GLY A 107 22.28 21.66 -2.71
N TRP A 108 21.16 21.32 -2.09
CA TRP A 108 20.02 22.23 -1.90
C TRP A 108 20.27 23.07 -0.65
N THR A 109 20.80 24.28 -0.85
CA THR A 109 21.00 25.30 0.19
C THR A 109 19.75 26.17 0.30
#